data_AF-A0A957FHY7-F1
#
_entry.id   AF-A0A957FHY7-F1
#
_cell.length_a   1.000
_cell.length_b   1.000
_cell.length_c   1.000
_cell.angle_alpha   90.00
_cell.angle_beta   90.00
_cell.angle_gamma   90.00
#
_symmetry.space_group_name_H-M   'P 1'
#
loop_
_entity.id
_entity.type
_entity.pdbx_description
1 polymer ?
#
loop_
_entity_poly.entity_id
_entity_poly.type
_entity_poly.pdbx_seq_one_letter_code
_entity_poly.pdbx_strand_id
1 'polypeptide(L)'
;LRDYYGLDYYLAKDRLDPQKLAKAIARSAERIRVAANERKAQARQTAAADISPRDLREILDQFFNEEELLDLCFDLNVDYESLGGTGKRGKSRELINTARRHGRFYDLVESCQRARPFAFKS
;
A
#
# COMPACT_ATOMS: atom_id res chain seq x y z
N LEU A 1 -7.59 -26.58 -49.65
CA LEU A 1 -6.34 -25.87 -50.00
C LEU A 1 -6.66 -24.38 -50.20
N ARG A 2 -7.20 -23.55 -49.30
CA ARG A 2 -7.19 -23.38 -47.82
C ARG A 2 -5.82 -23.26 -47.17
N ASP A 3 -4.93 -22.47 -47.75
CA ASP A 3 -3.68 -22.11 -47.09
C ASP A 3 -3.41 -20.60 -47.17
N TYR A 4 -3.17 -20.03 -45.99
CA TYR A 4 -2.23 -18.93 -45.74
C TYR A 4 -2.57 -17.47 -46.14
N TYR A 5 -3.78 -16.99 -45.85
CA TYR A 5 -4.04 -15.53 -45.73
C TYR A 5 -3.64 -14.98 -44.34
N GLY A 6 -2.43 -15.29 -43.88
CA GLY A 6 -2.09 -15.30 -42.44
C GLY A 6 -1.42 -14.06 -41.84
N LEU A 7 -0.62 -13.28 -42.58
CA LEU A 7 0.20 -12.22 -41.97
C LEU A 7 0.31 -10.93 -42.81
N ASP A 8 0.19 -11.03 -44.13
CA ASP A 8 0.35 -9.86 -45.02
C ASP A 8 -0.82 -8.87 -44.93
N TYR A 9 -2.02 -9.35 -44.60
CA TYR A 9 -3.22 -8.51 -44.44
C TYR A 9 -3.12 -7.54 -43.26
N TYR A 10 -2.42 -7.93 -42.18
CA TYR A 10 -2.18 -7.07 -41.02
C TYR A 10 -0.98 -6.14 -41.20
N LEU A 11 -0.11 -6.40 -42.18
CA LEU A 11 1.06 -5.56 -42.48
C LEU A 11 0.77 -4.47 -43.52
N ALA A 12 -0.37 -4.54 -44.22
CA ALA A 12 -0.71 -3.67 -45.34
C ALA A 12 -1.66 -2.48 -45.03
N LYS A 13 -2.18 -2.35 -43.81
CA LYS A 13 -3.00 -1.20 -43.39
C LYS A 13 -2.37 -0.51 -42.18
N ASP A 14 -1.95 0.73 -42.41
CA ASP A 14 -1.20 1.59 -41.50
C ASP A 14 0.21 1.09 -41.16
N ARG A 15 1.23 1.79 -41.69
CA ARG A 15 2.54 1.86 -41.05
C ARG A 15 2.30 2.30 -39.61
N LEU A 16 2.28 1.36 -38.68
CA LEU A 16 2.11 1.65 -37.27
C LEU A 16 3.27 2.57 -36.88
N ASP A 17 2.96 3.85 -36.67
CA ASP A 17 3.93 4.86 -36.27
C ASP A 17 4.67 4.31 -35.03
N PRO A 18 6.00 4.11 -35.11
CA PRO A 18 6.77 3.57 -33.99
C PRO A 18 6.53 4.33 -32.69
N GLN A 19 6.23 5.64 -32.76
CA GLN A 19 5.88 6.45 -31.60
C GLN A 19 4.50 6.11 -31.02
N LYS A 20 3.51 5.81 -31.86
CA LYS A 20 2.17 5.37 -31.42
C LYS A 20 2.23 3.98 -30.78
N LEU A 21 3.01 3.06 -31.35
CA LEU A 21 3.25 1.74 -30.78
C LEU A 21 3.96 1.84 -29.42
N ALA A 22 5.04 2.61 -29.32
CA ALA A 22 5.77 2.82 -28.07
C ALA A 22 4.88 3.43 -26.98
N LYS A 23 4.02 4.40 -27.34
CA LYS A 23 3.08 5.04 -26.40
C LYS A 23 1.97 4.09 -25.94
N ALA A 24 1.49 3.21 -26.83
CA ALA A 24 0.53 2.16 -26.47
C ALA A 24 1.15 1.14 -25.51
N ILE A 25 2.38 0.69 -25.79
CA ILE A 25 3.15 -0.20 -24.91
C ILE A 25 3.39 0.45 -23.55
N ALA A 26 3.87 1.70 -23.50
CA ALA A 26 4.09 2.41 -22.25
C ALA A 26 2.81 2.54 -21.39
N ARG A 27 1.67 2.85 -22.02
CA ARG A 27 0.36 2.90 -21.34
C ARG A 27 -0.08 1.53 -20.82
N SER A 28 0.17 0.46 -21.58
CA SER A 28 -0.13 -0.90 -21.12
C SER A 28 0.76 -1.33 -19.95
N ALA A 29 2.06 -1.02 -20.00
CA ALA A 29 2.99 -1.29 -18.93
C ALA A 29 2.60 -0.53 -17.65
N GLU A 30 2.19 0.74 -17.78
CA GLU A 30 1.72 1.54 -16.65
C GLU A 30 0.45 0.96 -16.03
N ARG A 31 -0.51 0.51 -16.86
CA ARG A 31 -1.73 -0.17 -16.38
C ARG A 31 -1.42 -1.47 -15.64
N ILE A 32 -0.48 -2.27 -16.16
CA ILE A 32 -0.03 -3.52 -15.52
C ILE A 32 0.64 -3.20 -14.18
N ARG A 33 1.49 -2.16 -14.14
CA ARG A 33 2.17 -1.70 -12.93
C ARG A 33 1.19 -1.25 -11.85
N VAL A 34 0.20 -0.43 -12.22
CA VAL A 34 -0.86 0.04 -11.30
C VAL A 34 -1.67 -1.15 -10.79
N ALA A 35 -2.13 -2.05 -11.66
CA ALA A 35 -2.88 -3.24 -11.24
C ALA A 35 -2.05 -4.18 -10.34
N ALA A 36 -0.75 -4.30 -10.57
CA ALA A 36 0.14 -5.07 -9.71
C ALA A 36 0.31 -4.42 -8.33
N ASN A 37 0.43 -3.09 -8.27
CA ASN A 37 0.48 -2.36 -7.00
C ASN A 37 -0.84 -2.46 -6.23
N GLU A 38 -1.98 -2.39 -6.91
CA GLU A 38 -3.31 -2.57 -6.30
C GLU A 38 -3.48 -3.99 -5.77
N ARG A 39 -3.09 -5.02 -6.53
CA ARG A 39 -3.10 -6.42 -6.06
C ARG A 39 -2.18 -6.62 -4.86
N LYS A 40 -1.01 -5.98 -4.84
CA LYS A 40 -0.09 -6.02 -3.70
C LYS A 40 -0.70 -5.33 -2.49
N ALA A 41 -1.37 -4.20 -2.66
CA ALA A 41 -2.09 -3.50 -1.59
C ALA A 41 -3.25 -4.35 -1.04
N GLN A 42 -4.03 -4.99 -1.91
CA GLN A 42 -5.09 -5.93 -1.50
C GLN A 42 -4.54 -7.16 -0.77
N ALA A 43 -3.44 -7.75 -1.25
CA ALA A 43 -2.79 -8.87 -0.59
C ALA A 43 -2.27 -8.50 0.82
N ARG A 44 -1.70 -7.29 0.97
CA ARG A 44 -1.30 -6.74 2.28
C ARG A 44 -2.50 -6.59 3.23
N GLN A 45 -3.62 -6.06 2.72
CA GLN A 45 -4.86 -5.93 3.48
C GLN A 45 -5.38 -7.29 3.97
N THR A 46 -5.28 -8.34 3.16
CA THR A 46 -5.70 -9.70 3.56
C THR A 46 -4.73 -10.40 4.49
N ALA A 47 -3.41 -10.19 4.34
CA ALA A 47 -2.40 -10.88 5.16
C ALA A 47 -2.30 -10.31 6.58
N ALA A 48 -2.53 -9.01 6.74
CA ALA A 48 -2.55 -8.34 8.03
C ALA A 48 -3.97 -8.26 8.65
N ALA A 49 -4.95 -8.97 8.07
CA ALA A 49 -6.37 -8.89 8.41
C ALA A 49 -6.74 -9.35 9.83
N ASP A 50 -5.82 -9.95 10.59
CA ASP A 50 -6.15 -10.60 11.86
C ASP A 50 -5.98 -9.72 13.11
N ILE A 51 -5.50 -8.47 12.96
CA ILE A 51 -5.36 -7.56 14.10
C ILE A 51 -6.48 -6.53 14.17
N SER A 52 -7.15 -6.45 15.33
CA SER A 52 -8.16 -5.41 15.56
C SER A 52 -7.49 -4.05 15.89
N PRO A 53 -8.15 -2.90 15.60
CA PRO A 53 -7.66 -1.59 16.02
C PRO A 53 -7.44 -1.45 17.53
N ARG A 54 -8.18 -2.23 18.34
CA ARG A 54 -8.01 -2.27 19.80
C ARG A 54 -6.66 -2.89 20.15
N ASP A 55 -6.36 -4.06 19.58
CA ASP A 55 -5.14 -4.81 19.87
C ASP A 55 -3.92 -4.03 19.40
N LEU A 56 -3.99 -3.40 18.22
CA LEU A 56 -2.93 -2.54 17.74
C LEU A 56 -2.67 -1.35 18.68
N ARG A 57 -3.73 -0.76 19.25
CA ARG A 57 -3.57 0.31 20.25
C ARG A 57 -2.89 -0.21 21.51
N GLU A 58 -3.25 -1.40 21.97
CA GLU A 58 -2.62 -2.02 23.15
C GLU A 58 -1.13 -2.29 22.90
N ILE A 59 -0.78 -2.74 21.70
CA ILE A 59 0.62 -2.90 21.28
C ILE A 59 1.37 -1.55 21.30
N LEU A 60 0.80 -0.50 20.71
CA LEU A 60 1.39 0.83 20.72
C LEU A 60 1.54 1.38 22.15
N ASP A 61 0.55 1.17 23.00
CA ASP A 61 0.58 1.64 24.38
C ASP A 61 1.63 0.90 25.23
N GLN A 62 1.83 -0.39 24.99
CA GLN A 62 2.73 -1.25 25.79
C GLN A 62 4.18 -1.23 25.30
N PHE A 63 4.43 -1.25 23.99
CA PHE A 63 5.74 -1.56 23.42
C PHE A 63 6.43 -0.38 22.72
N PHE A 64 5.74 0.76 22.61
CA PHE A 64 6.27 1.98 22.02
C PHE A 64 6.31 3.10 23.06
N ASN A 65 7.41 3.85 23.09
CA ASN A 65 7.47 5.12 23.80
C ASN A 65 6.99 6.27 22.89
N GLU A 66 7.08 7.51 23.37
CA GLU A 66 6.59 8.67 22.61
C GLU A 66 7.47 9.03 21.40
N GLU A 67 8.79 8.88 21.51
CA GLU A 67 9.74 9.08 20.39
C GLU A 67 9.53 8.02 19.30
N GLU A 68 9.32 6.77 19.67
CA GLU A 68 9.04 5.70 18.72
C GLU A 68 7.68 5.87 18.03
N LEU A 69 6.71 6.50 18.72
CA LEU A 69 5.44 6.87 18.11
C LEU A 69 5.60 8.03 17.11
N LEU A 70 6.50 8.98 17.40
CA LEU A 70 6.90 10.04 16.46
C LEU A 70 7.57 9.44 15.21
N ASP A 71 8.49 8.49 15.38
CA ASP A 71 9.14 7.79 14.27
C ASP A 71 8.13 7.04 13.38
N LEU A 72 7.16 6.36 14.00
CA LEU A 72 6.07 5.72 13.25
C LEU A 72 5.25 6.75 12.47
N CYS A 73 4.96 7.92 13.04
CA CYS A 73 4.26 8.99 12.33
C CYS A 73 5.08 9.50 11.14
N PHE A 74 6.40 9.69 11.33
CA PHE A 74 7.32 10.11 10.28
C PHE A 74 7.37 9.11 9.12
N ASP A 75 7.58 7.82 9.40
CA ASP A 75 7.60 6.74 8.40
C ASP A 75 6.26 6.64 7.65
N LEU A 76 5.18 6.92 8.35
CA LEU A 76 3.84 6.96 7.79
C LEU A 76 3.48 8.32 7.21
N ASN A 77 4.38 9.30 7.10
CA ASN A 77 4.07 10.64 6.60
C ASN A 77 2.77 11.22 7.21
N VAL A 78 2.60 11.02 8.51
CA VAL A 78 1.52 11.55 9.35
C VAL A 78 2.13 12.61 10.24
N ASP A 79 1.52 13.80 10.27
CA ASP A 79 1.96 14.87 11.17
C ASP A 79 1.50 14.55 12.61
N TYR A 80 2.46 14.26 13.49
CA TYR A 80 2.21 13.94 14.90
C TYR A 80 1.52 15.09 15.64
N GLU A 81 1.86 16.33 15.33
CA GLU A 81 1.27 17.51 15.99
C GLU A 81 -0.19 17.69 15.59
N SER A 82 -0.55 17.27 14.37
CA SER A 82 -1.94 17.26 13.91
C SER A 82 -2.82 16.18 14.56
N LEU A 83 -2.21 15.16 15.18
CA LEU A 83 -2.97 14.10 15.87
C LEU A 83 -3.66 14.67 17.11
N GLY A 84 -4.97 14.53 17.18
CA GLY A 84 -5.73 14.86 18.38
C GLY A 84 -5.41 13.94 19.56
N GLY A 85 -5.84 14.34 20.76
CA GLY A 85 -5.66 13.57 21.98
C GLY A 85 -4.43 13.97 22.78
N THR A 86 -4.49 13.72 24.09
CA THR A 86 -3.44 14.10 25.04
C THR A 86 -2.58 12.91 25.43
N GLY A 87 -1.26 13.10 25.39
CA GLY A 87 -0.27 12.08 25.72
C GLY A 87 -0.25 10.90 24.75
N LYS A 88 0.72 10.00 24.96
CA LYS A 88 1.00 8.85 24.09
C LYS A 88 -0.26 8.05 23.72
N ARG A 89 -1.08 7.68 24.71
CA ARG A 89 -2.29 6.86 24.50
C ARG A 89 -3.35 7.54 23.64
N GLY A 90 -3.51 8.85 23.80
CA GLY A 90 -4.39 9.66 22.95
C GLY A 90 -3.88 9.68 21.52
N LYS A 91 -2.58 9.93 21.34
CA LYS A 91 -1.90 9.97 20.04
C LYS A 91 -1.90 8.60 19.34
N SER A 92 -1.68 7.49 20.05
CA SER A 92 -1.80 6.12 19.52
C SER A 92 -3.17 5.86 18.91
N ARG A 93 -4.24 6.23 19.64
CA ARG A 93 -5.62 6.09 19.14
C ARG A 93 -5.82 6.90 17.85
N GLU A 94 -5.30 8.12 17.82
CA GLU A 94 -5.55 9.02 16.71
C GLU A 94 -4.69 8.76 15.49
N LEU A 95 -3.49 8.21 15.69
CA LEU A 95 -2.68 7.62 14.63
C LEU A 95 -3.44 6.48 13.96
N ILE A 96 -4.03 5.56 14.73
CA ILE A 96 -4.82 4.45 14.19
C ILE A 96 -6.03 4.96 13.41
N ASN A 97 -6.78 5.92 13.96
CA ASN A 97 -7.94 6.50 13.27
C ASN A 97 -7.56 7.20 11.97
N THR A 98 -6.47 7.96 11.98
CA THR A 98 -5.93 8.64 10.81
C THR A 98 -5.47 7.63 9.76
N ALA A 99 -4.70 6.61 10.14
CA ALA A 99 -4.29 5.53 9.25
C ALA A 99 -5.50 4.82 8.62
N ARG A 100 -6.58 4.56 9.37
CA ARG A 100 -7.80 3.96 8.83
C ARG A 100 -8.51 4.87 7.82
N ARG A 101 -8.66 6.16 8.13
CA ARG A 101 -9.31 7.14 7.23
C ARG A 101 -8.60 7.27 5.89
N HIS A 102 -7.27 7.11 5.88
CA HIS A 102 -6.46 7.20 4.68
C HIS A 102 -6.17 5.83 4.01
N GLY A 103 -6.77 4.73 4.49
CA GLY A 103 -6.54 3.39 3.93
C GLY A 103 -5.14 2.80 4.22
N ARG A 104 -4.43 3.36 5.21
CA ARG A 104 -3.05 3.02 5.60
C ARG A 104 -2.96 2.23 6.91
N PHE A 105 -4.07 1.70 7.40
CA PHE A 105 -4.10 0.90 8.63
C PHE A 105 -3.10 -0.26 8.58
N TYR A 106 -3.04 -0.96 7.45
CA TYR A 106 -2.14 -2.10 7.28
C TYR A 106 -0.67 -1.68 7.10
N ASP A 107 -0.39 -0.48 6.58
CA ASP A 107 0.98 0.06 6.56
C ASP A 107 1.49 0.30 7.99
N LEU A 108 0.60 0.79 8.88
CA LEU A 108 0.91 0.95 10.30
C LEU A 108 1.12 -0.41 10.98
N VAL A 109 0.26 -1.40 10.71
CA VAL A 109 0.42 -2.76 11.24
C VAL A 109 1.76 -3.37 10.80
N GLU A 110 2.10 -3.31 9.50
CA GLU A 110 3.39 -3.81 8.98
C GLU A 110 4.57 -3.09 9.64
N SER A 111 4.48 -1.79 9.86
CA SER A 111 5.55 -1.01 10.51
C SER A 111 5.73 -1.41 11.97
N CYS A 112 4.63 -1.59 12.71
CA CYS A 112 4.68 -2.10 14.07
C CYS A 112 5.21 -3.55 14.13
N GLN A 113 4.81 -4.43 13.21
CA GLN A 113 5.30 -5.81 13.14
C GLN A 113 6.79 -5.88 12.85
N ARG A 114 7.32 -5.02 11.98
CA ARG A 114 8.76 -4.91 11.70
C ARG A 114 9.53 -4.41 12.92
N ALA A 115 9.00 -3.41 13.62
CA ALA A 115 9.63 -2.85 14.82
C ALA A 115 9.57 -3.79 16.03
N ARG A 116 8.49 -4.58 16.16
CA ARG A 116 8.19 -5.45 17.30
C ARG A 116 7.58 -6.78 16.84
N PRO A 117 8.35 -7.68 16.20
CA PRO A 117 7.81 -8.94 15.67
C PRO A 117 7.23 -9.87 16.74
N PHE A 118 7.66 -9.74 17.99
CA PHE A 118 7.17 -10.54 19.12
C PHE A 118 5.84 -10.04 19.70
N ALA A 119 5.45 -8.78 19.46
CA ALA A 119 4.20 -8.22 19.99
C ALA A 119 2.95 -8.69 19.23
N PHE A 120 3.11 -9.33 18.07
CA PHE A 120 2.05 -9.76 17.16
C PHE A 120 1.90 -11.28 17.08
N LYS A 121 2.69 -12.03 17.85
CA LYS A 121 2.58 -13.49 17.95
C LYS A 121 1.94 -13.83 19.29
N SER A 122 0.78 -14.48 19.25
CA SER A 122 0.26 -15.27 20.37
C SER A 122 0.26 -16.74 20.01
#